data_AF-A0A533UCB3-F1
#
_entry.id   AF-A0A533UCB3-F1
#
_cell.length_a   1.000
_cell.length_b   1.000
_cell.length_c   1.000
_cell.angle_alpha   90.00
_cell.angle_beta   90.00
_cell.angle_gamma   90.00
#
_symmetry.space_group_name_H-M   'P 1'
#
loop_
_entity.id
_entity.type
_entity.pdbx_description
1 polymer ?
#
loop_
_entity_poly.entity_id
_entity_poly.type
_entity_poly.pdbx_seq_one_letter_code
_entity_poly.pdbx_strand_id
1 'polypeptide(L)'
;MKLSIAIPDSSVSDESTQLGKSMKISLIARACAIFRVQTVYIYHESSGSDRDRSLIRTILKYLETPQYLRRGLFQKISELKFAGSLSPLKIPHHTYTSDSHKIKAGDIREGMIVFAKGRKFVDVGLDQIITYSGEDKEGKRVTMQFKTGYPELLAKQISRNEIKQYWGYEVKESANLRTLLSGWNSNVILTTKKGKTIHKVQKYFD
;
A
#
# COMPACT_ATOMS: atom_id res chain seq x y z
N MET A 1 -5.33 -7.43 15.77
CA MET A 1 -5.67 -8.43 14.73
C MET A 1 -5.09 -7.99 13.39
N LYS A 2 -4.46 -8.90 12.63
CA LYS A 2 -3.97 -8.64 11.27
C LYS A 2 -5.04 -9.09 10.28
N LEU A 3 -5.58 -8.18 9.47
CA LEU A 3 -6.60 -8.49 8.47
C LEU A 3 -5.97 -8.54 7.08
N SER A 4 -6.22 -9.60 6.34
CA SER A 4 -5.85 -9.71 4.92
C SER A 4 -7.08 -10.05 4.10
N ILE A 5 -7.13 -9.58 2.86
CA ILE A 5 -8.17 -9.94 1.91
C ILE A 5 -7.54 -10.59 0.69
N ALA A 6 -8.30 -11.46 0.02
CA ALA A 6 -7.93 -12.05 -1.25
C ALA A 6 -9.01 -11.71 -2.29
N ILE A 7 -8.60 -11.20 -3.44
CA ILE A 7 -9.50 -10.88 -4.56
C ILE A 7 -8.97 -11.54 -5.84
N PRO A 8 -9.86 -12.04 -6.72
CA PRO A 8 -9.42 -12.57 -8.00
C PRO A 8 -9.01 -11.43 -8.94
N ASP A 9 -8.14 -11.70 -9.90
CA ASP A 9 -7.85 -10.78 -11.00
C ASP A 9 -9.04 -10.55 -11.95
N SER A 10 -10.05 -11.43 -11.90
CA SER A 10 -11.36 -11.26 -12.54
C SER A 10 -12.26 -10.19 -11.86
N SER A 11 -11.86 -9.61 -10.72
CA SER A 11 -12.70 -8.66 -9.94
C SER A 11 -13.14 -7.40 -10.69
N VAL A 12 -12.52 -7.11 -11.84
CA VAL A 12 -12.77 -5.93 -12.67
C VAL A 12 -13.21 -6.28 -14.09
N SER A 13 -13.50 -7.55 -14.37
CA SER A 13 -13.80 -8.03 -15.74
C SER A 13 -15.16 -7.56 -16.26
N ASP A 14 -16.06 -7.16 -15.38
CA ASP A 14 -17.37 -6.57 -15.67
C ASP A 14 -17.29 -5.14 -16.21
N GLU A 15 -16.16 -4.47 -16.04
CA GLU A 15 -15.89 -3.14 -16.57
C GLU A 15 -15.22 -3.22 -17.95
N SER A 16 -15.82 -2.60 -18.97
CA SER A 16 -15.32 -2.65 -20.35
C SER A 16 -14.16 -1.67 -20.61
N THR A 17 -14.12 -0.56 -19.88
CA THR A 17 -13.12 0.51 -20.08
C THR A 17 -12.06 0.47 -18.99
N GLN A 18 -10.83 0.85 -19.34
CA GLN A 18 -9.75 0.98 -18.35
C GLN A 18 -10.10 2.03 -17.27
N LEU A 19 -10.84 3.09 -17.61
CA LEU A 19 -11.32 4.08 -16.64
C LEU A 19 -12.28 3.44 -15.62
N GLY A 20 -13.28 2.67 -16.08
CA GLY A 20 -14.20 1.92 -15.22
C GLY A 20 -13.45 0.97 -14.27
N LYS A 21 -12.54 0.15 -14.82
CA LYS A 21 -11.66 -0.73 -14.04
C LYS A 21 -10.87 0.06 -12.98
N SER A 22 -10.27 1.19 -13.38
CA SER A 22 -9.45 2.03 -12.49
C SER A 22 -10.26 2.61 -11.33
N MET A 23 -11.47 3.11 -11.61
CA MET A 23 -12.39 3.62 -10.59
C MET A 23 -12.82 2.51 -9.63
N LYS A 24 -13.20 1.34 -10.14
CA LYS A 24 -13.56 0.17 -9.33
C LYS A 24 -12.41 -0.26 -8.40
N ILE A 25 -11.18 -0.32 -8.90
CA ILE A 25 -9.99 -0.62 -8.08
C ILE A 25 -9.78 0.44 -7.00
N SER A 26 -10.04 1.72 -7.30
CA SER A 26 -9.95 2.79 -6.29
C SER A 26 -10.96 2.64 -5.16
N LEU A 27 -12.16 2.11 -5.44
CA LEU A 27 -13.15 1.79 -4.41
C LEU A 27 -12.70 0.62 -3.53
N ILE A 28 -12.12 -0.43 -4.13
CA ILE A 28 -11.52 -1.55 -3.39
C ILE A 28 -10.40 -1.04 -2.46
N ALA A 29 -9.48 -0.22 -2.99
CA ALA A 29 -8.40 0.38 -2.22
C ALA A 29 -8.91 1.18 -1.01
N ARG A 30 -10.00 1.95 -1.21
CA ARG A 30 -10.65 2.71 -0.14
C ARG A 30 -11.26 1.83 0.92
N ALA A 31 -11.99 0.78 0.53
CA ALA A 31 -12.51 -0.19 1.49
C ALA A 31 -11.38 -0.81 2.32
N CYS A 32 -10.29 -1.23 1.67
CA CYS A 32 -9.11 -1.75 2.35
C CYS A 32 -8.54 -0.75 3.37
N ALA A 33 -8.42 0.52 2.99
CA ALA A 33 -7.92 1.57 3.88
C ALA A 33 -8.84 1.85 5.07
N ILE A 34 -10.16 1.93 4.85
CA ILE A 34 -11.16 2.17 5.90
C ILE A 34 -11.16 1.05 6.94
N PHE A 35 -11.16 -0.21 6.47
CA PHE A 35 -11.16 -1.39 7.34
C PHE A 35 -9.76 -1.82 7.79
N ARG A 36 -8.73 -0.98 7.56
CA ARG A 36 -7.35 -1.21 8.01
C ARG A 36 -6.78 -2.58 7.59
N VAL A 37 -7.10 -3.01 6.38
CA VAL A 37 -6.54 -4.22 5.76
C VAL A 37 -5.03 -4.07 5.66
N GLN A 38 -4.27 -5.08 6.06
CA GLN A 38 -2.81 -5.08 6.05
C GLN A 38 -2.22 -5.67 4.77
N THR A 39 -2.91 -6.59 4.12
CA THR A 39 -2.44 -7.20 2.88
C THR A 39 -3.61 -7.51 1.97
N VAL A 40 -3.50 -7.08 0.72
CA VAL A 40 -4.39 -7.43 -0.38
C VAL A 40 -3.67 -8.45 -1.25
N TYR A 41 -4.19 -9.68 -1.27
CA TYR A 41 -3.73 -10.73 -2.16
C TYR A 41 -4.55 -10.70 -3.44
N ILE A 42 -3.88 -10.73 -4.59
CA ILE A 42 -4.50 -10.86 -5.90
C ILE A 42 -4.17 -12.27 -6.39
N TYR A 43 -5.19 -13.10 -6.59
CA TYR A 43 -4.99 -14.45 -7.12
C TYR A 43 -5.53 -14.57 -8.54
N HIS A 44 -4.90 -15.40 -9.36
CA HIS A 44 -5.38 -15.67 -10.71
C HIS A 44 -6.58 -16.63 -10.70
N GLU A 45 -7.57 -16.32 -11.53
CA GLU A 45 -8.72 -17.17 -11.84
C GLU A 45 -8.87 -17.33 -13.36
N SER A 46 -9.49 -18.42 -13.83
CA SER A 46 -9.62 -18.73 -15.26
C SER A 46 -10.35 -17.68 -16.09
N SER A 47 -11.24 -16.90 -15.48
CA SER A 47 -11.95 -15.78 -16.13
C SER A 47 -11.19 -14.46 -16.06
N GLY A 48 -10.06 -14.43 -15.36
CA GLY A 48 -9.20 -13.26 -15.21
C GLY A 48 -8.18 -13.11 -16.34
N SER A 49 -7.37 -12.04 -16.24
CA SER A 49 -6.29 -11.79 -17.19
C SER A 49 -5.08 -11.19 -16.51
N ASP A 50 -3.88 -11.50 -17.02
CA ASP A 50 -2.62 -10.91 -16.52
C ASP A 50 -2.61 -9.38 -16.65
N ARG A 51 -3.31 -8.85 -17.67
CA ARG A 51 -3.49 -7.40 -17.85
C ARG A 51 -4.28 -6.80 -16.69
N ASP A 52 -5.39 -7.41 -16.29
CA ASP A 52 -6.20 -6.96 -15.17
C ASP A 52 -5.45 -7.14 -13.84
N ARG A 53 -4.72 -8.25 -13.68
CA ARG A 53 -3.85 -8.46 -12.51
C ARG A 53 -2.79 -7.35 -12.39
N SER A 54 -2.12 -6.99 -13.48
CA SER A 54 -1.15 -5.88 -13.51
C SER A 54 -1.80 -4.55 -13.16
N LEU A 55 -2.98 -4.27 -13.72
CA LEU A 55 -3.73 -3.04 -13.46
C LEU A 55 -4.15 -2.93 -11.98
N ILE A 56 -4.74 -3.98 -11.42
CA ILE A 56 -5.13 -4.05 -10.00
C ILE A 56 -3.90 -3.85 -9.11
N ARG A 57 -2.82 -4.61 -9.32
CA ARG A 57 -1.59 -4.47 -8.54
C ARG A 57 -1.08 -3.03 -8.57
N THR A 58 -0.99 -2.47 -9.77
CA THR A 58 -0.38 -1.15 -9.99
C THR A 58 -1.19 -0.05 -9.33
N ILE A 59 -2.51 -0.03 -9.52
CA ILE A 59 -3.38 0.99 -8.93
C ILE A 59 -3.44 0.85 -7.41
N LEU A 60 -3.53 -0.37 -6.87
CA LEU A 60 -3.52 -0.57 -5.41
C LEU A 60 -2.23 -0.06 -4.78
N LYS A 61 -1.06 -0.37 -5.36
CA LYS A 61 0.25 0.12 -4.90
C LYS A 61 0.37 1.63 -5.06
N TYR A 62 -0.09 2.19 -6.17
CA TYR A 62 -0.06 3.63 -6.44
C TYR A 62 -0.89 4.41 -5.41
N LEU A 63 -2.11 3.94 -5.13
CA LEU A 63 -2.99 4.56 -4.16
C LEU A 63 -2.45 4.47 -2.73
N GLU A 64 -1.88 3.34 -2.34
CA GLU A 64 -1.25 3.18 -1.02
C GLU A 64 0.00 4.06 -0.85
N THR A 65 0.73 4.33 -1.93
CA THR A 65 1.96 5.14 -1.86
C THR A 65 1.66 6.62 -1.58
N PRO A 66 2.35 7.26 -0.61
CA PRO A 66 2.24 8.70 -0.35
C PRO A 66 2.51 9.55 -1.59
N GLN A 67 1.76 10.65 -1.73
CA GLN A 67 1.74 11.46 -2.95
C GLN A 67 3.14 11.95 -3.37
N TYR A 68 3.97 12.39 -2.43
CA TYR A 68 5.33 12.89 -2.69
C TYR A 68 6.28 11.81 -3.24
N LEU A 69 6.05 10.52 -2.95
CA LEU A 69 6.87 9.43 -3.48
C LEU A 69 6.40 8.91 -4.83
N ARG A 70 5.16 9.20 -5.24
CA ARG A 70 4.57 8.60 -6.45
C ARG A 70 5.38 8.91 -7.70
N ARG A 71 5.89 10.14 -7.84
CA ARG A 71 6.69 10.55 -9.00
C ARG A 71 8.02 9.79 -9.10
N GLY A 72 8.63 9.44 -7.96
CA GLY A 72 9.88 8.69 -7.93
C GLY A 72 9.69 7.18 -8.13
N LEU A 73 8.61 6.62 -7.59
CA LEU A 73 8.35 5.17 -7.60
C LEU A 73 7.55 4.68 -8.81
N PHE A 74 6.75 5.54 -9.43
CA PHE A 74 5.91 5.18 -10.57
C PHE A 74 6.30 6.03 -11.78
N GLN A 75 6.84 5.36 -12.79
CA GLN A 75 7.07 5.96 -14.10
C GLN A 75 5.75 6.22 -14.82
N LYS A 76 5.80 6.91 -15.96
CA LYS A 76 4.63 7.12 -16.83
C LYS A 76 4.26 5.80 -17.52
N ILE A 77 3.44 5.01 -16.85
CA ILE A 77 2.92 3.72 -17.34
C ILE A 77 1.45 3.82 -17.73
N SER A 78 1.02 3.01 -18.70
CA SER A 78 -0.32 3.10 -19.28
C SER A 78 -1.42 2.75 -18.28
N GLU A 79 -1.13 1.87 -17.31
CA GLU A 79 -2.04 1.52 -16.21
C GLU A 79 -2.48 2.74 -15.38
N LEU A 80 -1.63 3.76 -15.28
CA LEU A 80 -1.87 4.97 -14.50
C LEU A 80 -2.34 6.17 -15.34
N LYS A 81 -2.76 5.95 -16.60
CA LYS A 81 -3.28 7.00 -17.48
C LYS A 81 -4.43 7.81 -16.84
N PHE A 82 -5.24 7.17 -16.00
CA PHE A 82 -6.40 7.78 -15.32
C PHE A 82 -6.15 8.03 -13.83
N ALA A 83 -4.89 8.17 -13.41
CA ALA A 83 -4.54 8.35 -12.00
C ALA A 83 -5.23 9.57 -11.34
N GLY A 84 -5.53 10.62 -12.11
CA GLY A 84 -6.24 11.81 -11.63
C GLY A 84 -7.70 11.57 -11.25
N SER A 85 -8.33 10.50 -11.76
CA SER A 85 -9.72 10.13 -11.46
C SER A 85 -9.84 9.16 -10.27
N LEU A 86 -8.71 8.69 -9.72
CA LEU A 86 -8.72 7.71 -8.64
C LEU A 86 -9.13 8.34 -7.32
N SER A 87 -10.01 7.66 -6.59
CA SER A 87 -10.44 8.14 -5.28
C SER A 87 -9.29 8.10 -4.27
N PRO A 88 -8.98 9.19 -3.55
CA PRO A 88 -7.84 9.24 -2.63
C PRO A 88 -8.06 8.35 -1.40
N LEU A 89 -6.95 7.90 -0.82
CA LEU A 89 -6.90 7.25 0.48
C LEU A 89 -6.54 8.28 1.55
N LYS A 90 -7.27 8.28 2.66
CA LYS A 90 -6.92 9.08 3.84
C LYS A 90 -6.30 8.16 4.87
N ILE A 91 -5.00 7.94 4.79
CA ILE A 91 -4.26 6.99 5.64
C ILE A 91 -3.09 7.68 6.35
N PRO A 92 -2.68 7.26 7.56
CA PRO A 92 -1.77 8.03 8.40
C PRO A 92 -0.44 8.41 7.76
N HIS A 93 0.14 7.54 6.92
CA HIS A 93 1.43 7.77 6.26
C HIS A 93 1.34 8.66 5.01
N HIS A 94 0.15 9.12 4.61
CA HIS A 94 -0.04 10.13 3.56
C HIS A 94 0.17 11.56 4.08
N THR A 95 1.01 11.74 5.10
CA THR A 95 1.27 13.03 5.74
C THR A 95 1.67 14.10 4.71
N TYR A 96 1.07 15.29 4.84
CA TYR A 96 1.02 16.28 3.76
C TYR A 96 2.03 17.42 3.86
N THR A 97 2.72 17.61 4.99
CA THR A 97 3.56 18.80 5.14
C THR A 97 4.96 18.58 4.60
N SER A 98 5.38 19.43 3.68
CA SER A 98 6.77 19.52 3.20
C SER A 98 7.65 20.41 4.10
N ASP A 99 7.06 21.10 5.07
CA ASP A 99 7.74 22.04 5.93
C ASP A 99 8.49 21.29 7.04
N SER A 100 9.82 21.36 7.00
CA SER A 100 10.68 20.71 7.98
C SER A 100 10.50 21.25 9.40
N HIS A 101 10.08 22.50 9.58
CA HIS A 101 9.86 23.11 10.91
C HIS A 101 8.70 22.45 11.68
N LYS A 102 7.83 21.72 10.99
CA LYS A 102 6.70 21.00 11.60
C LYS A 102 7.05 19.59 12.05
N ILE A 103 8.27 19.12 11.78
CA ILE A 103 8.73 17.80 12.19
C ILE A 103 9.07 17.80 13.68
N LYS A 104 8.55 16.79 14.37
CA LYS A 104 8.82 16.52 15.78
C LYS A 104 9.52 15.19 15.96
N ALA A 105 10.22 15.05 17.08
CA ALA A 105 10.74 13.76 17.51
C ALA A 105 9.60 12.73 17.61
N GLY A 106 9.83 11.54 17.06
CA GLY A 106 8.85 10.46 16.99
C GLY A 106 8.02 10.44 15.71
N ASP A 107 8.03 11.49 14.89
CA ASP A 107 7.33 11.51 13.61
C ASP A 107 7.85 10.39 12.71
N ILE A 108 6.92 9.73 12.00
CA ILE A 108 7.23 8.62 11.09
C ILE A 108 6.83 9.04 9.69
N ARG A 109 7.70 8.80 8.72
CA ARG A 109 7.45 9.06 7.30
C ARG A 109 7.94 7.92 6.43
N GLU A 110 7.29 7.78 5.29
CA GLU A 110 7.85 6.99 4.21
C GLU A 110 8.86 7.83 3.46
N GLY A 111 9.88 7.18 2.93
CA GLY A 111 10.86 7.84 2.09
C GLY A 111 11.40 6.92 1.02
N MET A 112 12.12 7.51 0.07
CA MET A 112 12.83 6.80 -0.98
C MET A 112 14.31 7.13 -0.88
N ILE A 113 15.15 6.11 -0.98
CA ILE A 113 16.60 6.30 -0.96
C ILE A 113 17.01 6.97 -2.27
N VAL A 114 17.80 8.03 -2.15
CA VAL A 114 18.35 8.81 -3.26
C VAL A 114 19.85 8.99 -3.08
N PHE A 115 20.60 9.05 -4.17
CA PHE A 115 22.03 9.31 -4.15
C PHE A 115 22.32 10.76 -4.55
N ALA A 116 23.07 11.48 -3.71
CA ALA A 116 23.46 12.87 -3.98
C ALA A 116 24.87 13.13 -3.46
N LYS A 117 25.69 13.88 -4.22
CA LYS A 117 27.03 14.32 -3.79
C LYS A 117 27.92 13.19 -3.22
N GLY A 118 27.85 11.99 -3.81
CA GLY A 118 28.66 10.84 -3.38
C GLY A 118 28.17 10.14 -2.10
N ARG A 119 26.99 10.50 -1.56
CA ARG A 119 26.41 9.91 -0.33
C ARG A 119 24.95 9.52 -0.54
N LYS A 120 24.45 8.60 0.29
CA LYS A 120 23.03 8.21 0.30
C LYS A 120 22.22 9.12 1.22
N PHE A 121 21.02 9.43 0.78
CA PHE A 121 20.02 10.19 1.52
C PHE A 121 18.65 9.50 1.38
N VAL A 122 17.68 9.97 2.15
CA VAL A 122 16.27 9.61 2.02
C VAL A 122 15.46 10.86 1.72
N ASP A 123 14.74 10.84 0.60
CA ASP A 123 13.67 11.80 0.33
C ASP A 123 12.41 11.33 1.07
N VAL A 124 12.00 12.09 2.09
CA VAL A 124 10.83 11.84 2.95
C VAL A 124 9.71 12.86 2.69
N GLY A 125 9.74 13.53 1.54
CA GLY A 125 8.74 14.53 1.14
C GLY A 125 8.81 15.83 1.93
N LEU A 126 10.01 16.20 2.40
CA LEU A 126 10.30 17.49 3.00
C LEU A 126 11.03 18.40 2.00
N ASP A 127 11.17 19.67 2.34
CA ASP A 127 12.00 20.65 1.64
C ASP A 127 13.51 20.33 1.61
N GLN A 128 13.93 19.33 2.41
CA GLN A 128 15.29 18.81 2.43
C GLN A 128 15.32 17.29 2.55
N ILE A 129 16.41 16.68 2.04
CA ILE A 129 16.66 15.24 2.11
C ILE A 129 17.40 14.89 3.40
N ILE A 130 17.09 13.73 3.98
CA ILE A 130 17.64 13.30 5.27
C ILE A 130 18.84 12.36 5.04
N THR A 131 19.91 12.50 5.82
CA THR A 131 21.07 11.62 5.69
C THR A 131 20.70 10.16 5.96
N TYR A 132 21.22 9.25 5.14
CA TYR A 132 20.98 7.82 5.25
C TYR A 132 22.28 7.06 5.44
N SER A 133 22.36 6.23 6.49
CA SER A 133 23.54 5.42 6.81
C SER A 133 23.35 3.92 6.56
N GLY A 134 22.22 3.49 6.00
CA GLY A 134 21.96 2.08 5.72
C GLY A 134 22.53 1.59 4.38
N GLU A 135 22.47 0.27 4.18
CA GLU A 135 23.07 -0.39 3.00
C GLU A 135 22.12 -0.47 1.81
N ASP A 136 20.85 -0.18 2.01
CA ASP A 136 19.81 -0.29 0.99
C ASP A 136 20.12 0.49 -0.30
N LYS A 137 19.64 -0.06 -1.42
CA LYS A 137 19.87 0.47 -2.76
C LYS A 137 19.04 1.72 -3.02
N GLU A 138 19.53 2.57 -3.92
CA GLU A 138 18.77 3.70 -4.44
C GLU A 138 17.43 3.26 -5.05
N GLY A 139 16.39 4.09 -4.88
CA GLY A 139 15.02 3.80 -5.30
C GLY A 139 14.23 2.90 -4.35
N LYS A 140 14.87 2.30 -3.34
CA LYS A 140 14.14 1.52 -2.32
C LYS A 140 13.30 2.46 -1.45
N ARG A 141 12.03 2.09 -1.28
CA ARG A 141 11.13 2.72 -0.29
C ARG A 141 11.45 2.21 1.11
N VAL A 142 11.57 3.12 2.06
CA VAL A 142 11.91 2.86 3.46
C VAL A 142 11.01 3.65 4.40
N THR A 143 10.83 3.17 5.62
CA THR A 143 10.13 3.91 6.68
C THR A 143 11.15 4.51 7.64
N MET A 144 11.08 5.82 7.83
CA MET A 144 11.98 6.59 8.68
C MET A 144 11.22 7.13 9.89
N GLN A 145 11.83 7.03 11.07
CA GLN A 145 11.37 7.67 12.29
C GLN A 145 12.36 8.75 12.72
N PHE A 146 11.88 9.97 12.89
CA PHE A 146 12.67 11.10 13.37
C PHE A 146 12.98 10.94 14.86
N LYS A 147 14.26 11.05 15.21
CA LYS A 147 14.77 11.15 16.59
C LYS A 147 14.69 12.59 17.09
N THR A 148 14.94 13.57 16.22
CA THR A 148 14.91 14.99 16.54
C THR A 148 14.09 15.77 15.51
N GLY A 149 13.52 16.91 15.92
CA GLY A 149 12.83 17.84 15.04
C GLY A 149 13.78 18.80 14.33
N TYR A 150 13.24 19.83 13.69
CA TYR A 150 14.04 20.92 13.12
C TYR A 150 14.88 21.62 14.23
N PRO A 151 16.14 22.01 13.97
CA PRO A 151 16.85 21.96 12.67
C PRO A 151 17.60 20.66 12.37
N GLU A 152 17.79 19.77 13.34
CA GLU A 152 18.70 18.62 13.18
C GLU A 152 18.13 17.49 12.32
N LEU A 153 16.83 17.19 12.44
CA LEU A 153 16.09 16.18 11.66
C LEU A 153 16.76 14.80 11.57
N LEU A 154 17.43 14.36 12.64
CA LEU A 154 18.05 13.04 12.67
C LEU A 154 16.96 11.98 12.60
N ALA A 155 17.10 11.00 11.71
CA ALA A 155 16.13 9.91 11.55
C ALA A 155 16.82 8.54 11.52
N LYS A 156 16.08 7.51 11.92
CA LYS A 156 16.48 6.11 11.76
C LYS A 156 15.47 5.37 10.91
N GLN A 157 15.93 4.39 10.15
CA GLN A 157 15.03 3.43 9.50
C GLN A 157 14.39 2.54 10.58
N ILE A 158 13.11 2.26 10.43
CA ILE A 158 12.36 1.33 11.29
C ILE A 158 11.60 0.32 10.43
N SER A 159 11.26 -0.81 11.03
CA SER A 159 10.36 -1.80 10.43
C SER A 159 8.91 -1.37 10.58
N ARG A 160 8.07 -1.71 9.59
CA ARG A 160 6.63 -1.48 9.64
C ARG A 160 5.95 -2.13 10.85
N ASN A 161 6.52 -3.23 11.37
CA ASN A 161 6.02 -3.91 12.56
C ASN A 161 6.18 -3.10 13.86
N GLU A 162 7.06 -2.09 13.88
CA GLU A 162 7.26 -1.20 15.03
C GLU A 162 6.17 -0.11 15.13
N ILE A 163 5.37 0.07 14.07
CA ILE A 163 4.37 1.13 13.97
C ILE A 163 3.06 0.66 14.60
N LYS A 164 2.60 1.37 15.64
CA LYS A 164 1.39 1.02 16.40
C LYS A 164 0.09 1.34 15.65
N GLN A 165 0.12 2.29 14.73
CA GLN A 165 -1.05 2.73 13.96
C GLN A 165 -1.10 2.06 12.59
N TYR A 166 -2.26 2.16 11.93
CA TYR A 166 -2.41 1.69 10.56
C TYR A 166 -1.45 2.43 9.62
N TRP A 167 -0.71 1.69 8.81
CA TRP A 167 0.34 2.23 7.94
C TRP A 167 0.17 1.79 6.48
N GLY A 168 -1.09 1.63 6.04
CA GLY A 168 -1.45 1.12 4.71
C GLY A 168 -1.53 -0.40 4.63
N TYR A 169 -1.69 -0.89 3.39
CA TYR A 169 -1.65 -2.30 3.06
C TYR A 169 -0.41 -2.65 2.23
N GLU A 170 -0.09 -3.93 2.14
CA GLU A 170 0.79 -4.51 1.11
C GLU A 170 -0.05 -5.14 0.00
N VAL A 171 0.51 -5.24 -1.21
CA VAL A 171 -0.12 -5.94 -2.34
C VAL A 171 0.75 -7.11 -2.73
N LYS A 172 0.19 -8.32 -2.69
CA LYS A 172 0.86 -9.58 -3.03
C LYS A 172 0.08 -10.31 -4.12
N GLU A 173 0.78 -11.09 -4.94
CA GLU A 173 0.17 -11.93 -5.97
C GLU A 173 0.29 -13.40 -5.58
N SER A 174 -0.68 -14.21 -6.01
CA SER A 174 -0.66 -15.67 -5.88
C SER A 174 -1.11 -16.30 -7.19
N ALA A 175 -0.55 -17.48 -7.51
CA ALA A 175 -0.87 -18.19 -8.75
C ALA A 175 -2.33 -18.65 -8.84
N ASN A 176 -2.98 -18.92 -7.70
CA ASN A 176 -4.41 -19.24 -7.62
C ASN A 176 -4.85 -19.27 -6.14
N LEU A 177 -6.16 -19.41 -5.91
CA LEU A 177 -6.74 -19.48 -4.58
C LEU A 177 -6.24 -20.70 -3.79
N ARG A 178 -6.07 -21.87 -4.42
CA ARG A 178 -5.60 -23.10 -3.75
C ARG A 178 -4.20 -22.90 -3.17
N THR A 179 -3.26 -22.38 -3.97
CA THR A 179 -1.90 -22.09 -3.52
C THR A 179 -1.91 -21.08 -2.37
N LEU A 180 -2.72 -20.02 -2.49
CA LEU A 180 -2.85 -19.02 -1.42
C LEU A 180 -3.32 -19.64 -0.09
N LEU A 181 -4.36 -20.49 -0.16
CA LEU A 181 -4.94 -21.13 1.02
C LEU A 181 -4.03 -22.22 1.62
N SER A 182 -3.28 -22.94 0.78
CA SER A 182 -2.39 -24.01 1.25
C SER A 182 -1.26 -23.52 2.17
N GLY A 183 -0.84 -22.27 2.01
CA GLY A 183 0.16 -21.63 2.87
C GLY A 183 -0.44 -20.79 4.00
N TRP A 184 -1.76 -20.81 4.20
CA TRP A 184 -2.43 -19.96 5.16
C TRP A 184 -2.61 -20.65 6.51
N ASN A 185 -2.00 -20.10 7.56
CA ASN A 185 -1.94 -20.72 8.89
C ASN A 185 -2.88 -20.07 9.91
N SER A 186 -3.92 -19.36 9.46
CA SER A 186 -4.84 -18.62 10.33
C SER A 186 -6.29 -18.83 9.89
N ASN A 187 -7.24 -18.24 10.61
CA ASN A 187 -8.66 -18.30 10.28
C ASN A 187 -8.91 -17.75 8.87
N VAL A 188 -9.69 -18.50 8.09
CA VAL A 188 -10.10 -18.15 6.73
C VAL A 188 -11.61 -17.94 6.72
N ILE A 189 -12.04 -16.79 6.21
CA ILE A 189 -13.45 -16.49 5.97
C ILE A 189 -13.67 -16.48 4.45
N LEU A 190 -14.47 -17.42 3.96
CA LEU A 190 -14.91 -17.45 2.56
C LEU A 190 -16.31 -16.84 2.47
N THR A 191 -16.47 -15.85 1.61
CA THR A 191 -17.76 -15.17 1.38
C THR A 191 -18.42 -15.74 0.12
N THR A 192 -19.70 -16.12 0.22
CA THR A 192 -20.48 -16.63 -0.91
C THR A 192 -21.97 -16.46 -0.65
N LYS A 193 -22.76 -16.24 -1.71
CA LYS A 193 -24.23 -16.15 -1.63
C LYS A 193 -24.88 -17.41 -1.03
N LYS A 194 -24.23 -18.57 -1.18
CA LYS A 194 -24.69 -19.87 -0.63
C LYS A 194 -24.24 -20.10 0.82
N GLY A 195 -23.50 -19.17 1.41
CA GLY A 195 -22.94 -19.29 2.75
C GLY A 195 -24.01 -19.14 3.82
N LYS A 196 -23.67 -19.55 5.04
CA LYS A 196 -24.53 -19.25 6.20
C LYS A 196 -24.51 -17.74 6.46
N THR A 197 -25.65 -17.19 6.84
CA THR A 197 -25.77 -15.78 7.19
C THR A 197 -24.93 -15.45 8.43
N ILE A 198 -24.32 -14.26 8.45
CA ILE A 198 -23.38 -13.85 9.51
C ILE A 198 -23.98 -13.97 10.92
N HIS A 199 -25.27 -13.63 11.08
CA HIS A 199 -25.99 -13.74 12.35
C HIS A 199 -26.12 -15.18 12.88
N LYS A 200 -26.08 -16.20 12.01
CA LYS A 200 -26.12 -17.61 12.42
C LYS A 200 -24.75 -18.19 12.77
N VAL A 201 -23.68 -17.46 12.46
CA VAL A 201 -22.28 -17.92 12.63
C VAL A 201 -21.47 -17.01 13.57
N GLN A 202 -22.09 -16.00 14.18
CA GLN A 202 -21.42 -15.06 15.07
C GLN A 202 -20.67 -15.73 16.23
N LYS A 203 -21.24 -16.83 16.76
CA LYS A 203 -20.62 -17.70 17.78
C LYS A 203 -19.26 -18.31 17.42
N TYR A 204 -18.83 -18.23 16.16
CA TYR A 204 -17.52 -18.71 15.71
C TYR A 204 -16.47 -17.59 15.65
N PHE A 205 -16.86 -16.35 15.96
CA PHE A 205 -16.02 -15.15 15.90
C PHE A 205 -15.84 -14.45 17.25
N ASP A 206 -16.56 -14.92 18.29
CA ASP A 206 -16.35 -14.57 19.70
C ASP A 206 -15.29 -15.50 20.32
#